data_AF-A0A8T7FNQ9-F1
#
_entry.id   AF-A0A8T7FNQ9-F1
#
_cell.length_a   1.000
_cell.length_b   1.000
_cell.length_c   1.000
_cell.angle_alpha   90.00
_cell.angle_beta   90.00
_cell.angle_gamma   90.00
#
_symmetry.space_group_name_H-M   'P 1'
#
loop_
_entity.id
_entity.type
_entity.pdbx_description
1 polymer ?
#
loop_
_entity_poly.entity_id
_entity_poly.type
_entity_poly.pdbx_seq_one_letter_code
_entity_poly.pdbx_strand_id
1 'polypeptide(L)'
;MPKLTLKNLFKEAKSFSASQSTTPEKALFGVTDGKAVGTFLEHKFRDYLKSRYEFTEGSSASGIDFPELLVDMKVTSIRQPQSSCPFKSARQKIYGLGYSLLVFVYDKFDDNKRKTATLNILRTIFLEADRTADFQMTSGLRQILANYGNRDDIIAFLQDKNLPADELELNNLADEVIANPPAQGFLTISNALQWRLQYSRVIELAGTEKGVHAIYREK
;
A
#
# COMPACT_ATOMS: atom_id res chain seq x y z
N MET A 1 0.53 19.24 21.33
CA MET A 1 1.47 19.12 20.19
C MET A 1 0.73 19.53 18.91
N PRO A 2 1.37 19.93 17.81
CA PRO A 2 0.64 20.20 16.56
C PRO A 2 -0.08 18.94 16.06
N LYS A 3 -1.25 19.11 15.41
CA LYS A 3 -1.94 17.99 14.76
C LYS A 3 -1.13 17.42 13.60
N LEU A 4 -1.13 16.10 13.44
CA LEU A 4 -0.55 15.46 12.27
C LEU A 4 -1.37 15.78 11.02
N THR A 5 -0.71 16.29 9.99
CA THR A 5 -1.32 16.56 8.68
C THR A 5 -0.63 15.71 7.62
N LEU A 6 -1.25 15.52 6.46
CA LEU A 6 -0.61 14.79 5.36
C LEU A 6 0.73 15.40 4.94
N LYS A 7 0.83 16.74 4.90
CA LYS A 7 2.08 17.46 4.61
C LYS A 7 3.18 17.15 5.64
N ASN A 8 2.82 17.16 6.92
CA ASN A 8 3.78 16.82 7.98
C ASN A 8 4.14 15.33 7.92
N LEU A 9 3.18 14.44 7.70
CA LEU A 9 3.43 13.01 7.54
C LEU A 9 4.47 12.73 6.44
N PHE A 10 4.38 13.42 5.29
CA PHE A 10 5.38 13.26 4.21
C PHE A 10 6.76 13.76 4.62
N LYS A 11 6.83 14.92 5.27
CA LYS A 11 8.10 15.49 5.76
C LYS A 11 8.75 14.56 6.78
N GLU A 12 7.98 14.06 7.72
CA GLU A 12 8.45 13.15 8.78
C GLU A 12 8.84 11.79 8.21
N ALA A 13 8.04 11.21 7.31
CA ALA A 13 8.36 9.95 6.65
C ALA A 13 9.68 10.05 5.86
N LYS A 14 9.91 11.15 5.15
CA LYS A 14 11.19 11.41 4.46
C LYS A 14 12.37 11.48 5.43
N SER A 15 12.23 12.25 6.52
CA SER A 15 13.28 12.45 7.52
C SER A 15 13.59 11.15 8.27
N PHE A 16 12.54 10.43 8.66
CA PHE A 16 12.62 9.12 9.31
C PHE A 16 13.35 8.11 8.41
N SER A 17 12.98 8.04 7.12
CA SER A 17 13.62 7.13 6.15
C SER A 17 15.14 7.32 6.09
N ALA A 18 15.60 8.58 5.95
CA ALA A 18 17.02 8.91 5.93
C ALA A 18 17.73 8.53 7.25
N SER A 19 17.11 8.82 8.40
CA SER A 19 17.69 8.49 9.70
C SER A 19 17.76 6.98 9.94
N GLN A 20 16.71 6.25 9.54
CA GLN A 20 16.62 4.82 9.78
C GLN A 20 17.62 4.04 8.92
N SER A 21 17.88 4.48 7.68
CA SER A 21 18.90 3.88 6.80
C SER A 21 20.31 3.84 7.39
N THR A 22 20.58 4.62 8.44
CA THR A 22 21.89 4.69 9.10
C THR A 22 21.87 4.22 10.56
N THR A 23 20.70 3.80 11.07
CA THR A 23 20.53 3.43 12.48
C THR A 23 20.71 1.92 12.67
N PRO A 24 21.73 1.46 13.42
CA PRO A 24 21.90 0.05 13.73
C PRO A 24 20.91 -0.40 14.82
N GLU A 25 20.16 -1.46 14.54
CA GLU A 25 19.14 -2.03 15.41
C GLU A 25 19.57 -3.39 15.94
N LYS A 26 19.85 -3.47 17.25
CA LYS A 26 20.15 -4.75 17.90
C LYS A 26 18.96 -5.71 17.83
N ALA A 27 17.74 -5.19 18.00
CA ALA A 27 16.50 -5.98 18.02
C ALA A 27 16.20 -6.69 16.70
N LEU A 28 16.81 -6.28 15.60
CA LEU A 28 16.58 -6.85 14.27
C LEU A 28 17.68 -7.79 13.80
N PHE A 29 18.79 -7.93 14.54
CA PHE A 29 19.88 -8.84 14.16
C PHE A 29 19.39 -10.29 14.08
N GLY A 30 19.64 -10.97 12.96
CA GLY A 30 19.20 -12.34 12.71
C GLY A 30 17.70 -12.51 12.40
N VAL A 31 16.88 -11.46 12.50
CA VAL A 31 15.46 -11.52 12.17
C VAL A 31 15.28 -11.60 10.65
N THR A 32 14.65 -12.68 10.19
CA THR A 32 14.36 -12.94 8.77
C THR A 32 12.87 -12.84 8.42
N ASP A 33 11.98 -12.89 9.42
CA ASP A 33 10.54 -12.71 9.22
C ASP A 33 10.24 -11.26 8.85
N GLY A 34 9.83 -11.04 7.59
CA GLY A 34 9.46 -9.73 7.08
C GLY A 34 8.32 -9.07 7.85
N LYS A 35 7.40 -9.86 8.44
CA LYS A 35 6.32 -9.31 9.26
C LYS A 35 6.86 -8.75 10.57
N ALA A 36 7.78 -9.44 11.22
CA ALA A 36 8.42 -8.97 12.45
C ALA A 36 9.23 -7.69 12.19
N VAL A 37 10.00 -7.65 11.10
CA VAL A 37 10.74 -6.44 10.68
C VAL A 37 9.79 -5.28 10.38
N GLY A 38 8.70 -5.56 9.64
CA GLY A 38 7.68 -4.55 9.33
C GLY A 38 7.04 -3.98 10.57
N THR A 39 6.55 -4.84 11.48
CA THR A 39 5.93 -4.45 12.75
C THR A 39 6.87 -3.59 13.60
N PHE A 40 8.16 -3.93 13.66
CA PHE A 40 9.15 -3.13 14.36
C PHE A 40 9.25 -1.71 13.80
N LEU A 41 9.38 -1.57 12.47
CA LEU A 41 9.51 -0.27 11.84
C LEU A 41 8.22 0.55 11.95
N GLU A 42 7.05 -0.09 11.83
CA GLU A 42 5.75 0.54 12.00
C GLU A 42 5.62 1.14 13.41
N HIS A 43 5.90 0.37 14.46
CA HIS A 43 5.89 0.87 15.83
C HIS A 43 6.89 2.01 16.02
N LYS A 44 8.13 1.84 15.52
CA LYS A 44 9.16 2.86 15.65
C LYS A 44 8.77 4.18 14.98
N PHE A 45 8.15 4.13 13.80
CA PHE A 45 7.68 5.34 13.13
C PHE A 45 6.51 6.00 13.85
N ARG A 46 5.57 5.21 14.40
CA ARG A 46 4.48 5.77 15.22
C ARG A 46 5.01 6.46 16.46
N ASP A 47 5.95 5.85 17.17
CA ASP A 47 6.58 6.46 18.35
C ASP A 47 7.37 7.72 17.98
N TYR A 48 8.06 7.70 16.83
CA TYR A 48 8.69 8.88 16.24
C TYR A 48 7.69 10.02 16.01
N LEU A 49 6.50 9.74 15.50
CA LEU A 49 5.46 10.75 15.30
C LEU A 49 4.81 11.19 16.62
N LYS A 50 4.52 10.29 17.56
CA LYS A 50 3.87 10.60 18.85
C LYS A 50 4.65 11.58 19.70
N SER A 51 5.98 11.53 19.63
CA SER A 51 6.83 12.50 20.33
C SER A 51 6.77 13.92 19.75
N ARG A 52 6.12 14.12 18.59
CA ARG A 52 6.13 15.38 17.82
C ARG A 52 4.73 15.91 17.49
N TYR A 53 3.75 15.03 17.34
CA TYR A 53 2.41 15.36 16.85
C TYR A 53 1.32 14.69 17.68
N GLU A 54 0.17 15.34 17.71
CA GLU A 54 -1.08 14.76 18.21
C GLU A 54 -1.85 14.13 17.06
N PHE A 55 -2.19 12.84 17.19
CA PHE A 55 -3.03 12.08 16.25
C PHE A 55 -3.60 10.84 16.93
N THR A 56 -4.77 10.39 16.48
CA THR A 56 -5.32 9.09 16.89
C THR A 56 -4.58 7.96 16.18
N GLU A 57 -4.06 7.01 16.96
CA GLU A 57 -3.50 5.78 16.40
C GLU A 57 -4.60 4.85 15.89
N GLY A 58 -4.32 4.25 14.75
CA GLY A 58 -5.07 3.11 14.25
C GLY A 58 -5.05 1.92 15.21
N SER A 59 -6.16 1.18 15.24
CA SER A 59 -6.18 -0.16 15.85
C SER A 59 -5.98 -1.22 14.78
N SER A 60 -5.37 -2.36 15.15
CA SER A 60 -5.28 -3.54 14.27
C SER A 60 -6.65 -4.02 13.79
N ALA A 61 -7.73 -3.71 14.52
CA ALA A 61 -9.11 -4.01 14.15
C ALA A 61 -9.64 -3.09 13.03
N SER A 62 -9.24 -1.81 13.02
CA SER A 62 -9.60 -0.86 11.96
C SER A 62 -8.79 -1.07 10.67
N GLY A 63 -7.56 -1.59 10.79
CA GLY A 63 -6.66 -1.88 9.68
C GLY A 63 -6.11 -0.64 8.96
N ILE A 64 -6.13 0.53 9.62
CA ILE A 64 -5.61 1.80 9.10
C ILE A 64 -4.82 2.49 10.21
N ASP A 65 -3.54 2.75 9.99
CA ASP A 65 -2.64 3.32 11.01
C ASP A 65 -2.87 4.78 11.38
N PHE A 66 -3.36 5.59 10.44
CA PHE A 66 -3.67 7.01 10.64
C PHE A 66 -5.12 7.30 10.20
N PRO A 67 -6.13 6.95 11.03
CA PRO A 67 -7.54 7.04 10.65
C PRO A 67 -7.98 8.45 10.26
N GLU A 68 -7.51 9.48 10.97
CA GLU A 68 -7.86 10.88 10.69
C GLU A 68 -7.36 11.36 9.32
N LEU A 69 -6.33 10.70 8.78
CA LEU A 69 -5.77 11.00 7.46
C LEU A 69 -6.23 10.01 6.38
N LEU A 70 -6.95 8.94 6.77
CA LEU A 70 -7.22 7.77 5.93
C LEU A 70 -5.95 7.26 5.24
N VAL A 71 -4.88 7.09 6.03
CA VAL A 71 -3.60 6.54 5.56
C VAL A 71 -3.25 5.30 6.36
N ASP A 72 -3.00 4.21 5.66
CA ASP A 72 -2.44 3.00 6.24
C ASP A 72 -0.96 2.90 5.89
N MET A 73 -0.12 2.52 6.86
CA MET A 73 1.31 2.36 6.61
C MET A 73 1.60 0.89 6.28
N LYS A 74 2.55 0.70 5.38
CA LYS A 74 3.03 -0.62 4.99
C LYS A 74 4.54 -0.63 4.95
N VAL A 75 5.13 -1.66 5.53
CA VAL A 75 6.57 -1.88 5.49
C VAL A 75 6.85 -3.18 4.79
N THR A 76 7.74 -3.16 3.79
CA THR A 76 8.03 -4.33 2.97
C THR A 76 9.48 -4.39 2.51
N SER A 77 9.98 -5.60 2.30
CA SER A 77 11.33 -5.83 1.78
C SER A 77 11.35 -5.66 0.26
N ILE A 78 12.40 -5.05 -0.28
CA ILE A 78 12.61 -4.98 -1.73
C ILE A 78 12.73 -6.36 -2.38
N ARG A 79 13.16 -7.38 -1.62
CA ARG A 79 13.32 -8.76 -2.12
C ARG A 79 11.98 -9.45 -2.36
N GLN A 80 10.94 -9.03 -1.65
CA GLN A 80 9.58 -9.55 -1.79
C GLN A 80 8.58 -8.44 -1.42
N PRO A 81 8.37 -7.44 -2.30
CA PRO A 81 7.66 -6.21 -1.97
C PRO A 81 6.16 -6.44 -1.95
N GLN A 82 5.66 -7.06 -0.89
CA GLN A 82 4.24 -7.35 -0.68
C GLN A 82 3.84 -7.27 0.80
N SER A 83 2.54 -7.19 1.05
CA SER A 83 1.93 -7.36 2.36
C SER A 83 0.52 -7.93 2.24
N SER A 84 -0.03 -8.45 3.33
CA SER A 84 -1.45 -8.77 3.41
C SER A 84 -2.30 -7.54 3.76
N CYS A 85 -3.57 -7.60 3.40
CA CYS A 85 -4.62 -6.65 3.74
C CYS A 85 -5.92 -7.44 3.97
N PRO A 86 -6.71 -7.12 5.02
CA PRO A 86 -8.03 -7.74 5.19
C PRO A 86 -8.88 -7.59 3.91
N PHE A 87 -9.52 -8.68 3.51
CA PHE A 87 -10.54 -8.65 2.46
C PHE A 87 -11.82 -8.01 3.02
N LYS A 88 -12.31 -6.94 2.37
CA LYS A 88 -13.62 -6.35 2.70
C LYS A 88 -14.65 -6.62 1.62
N SER A 89 -14.29 -6.41 0.36
CA SER A 89 -15.15 -6.75 -0.79
C SER A 89 -14.36 -6.85 -2.09
N ALA A 90 -14.93 -7.55 -3.08
CA ALA A 90 -14.40 -7.63 -4.42
C ALA A 90 -14.25 -6.24 -5.09
N ARG A 91 -15.16 -5.32 -4.75
CA ARG A 91 -15.14 -3.91 -5.19
C ARG A 91 -13.79 -3.22 -4.98
N GLN A 92 -13.04 -3.60 -3.94
CA GLN A 92 -11.73 -3.01 -3.66
C GLN A 92 -10.71 -3.22 -4.78
N LYS A 93 -10.85 -4.33 -5.53
CA LYS A 93 -9.98 -4.63 -6.67
C LYS A 93 -10.21 -3.68 -7.85
N ILE A 94 -11.40 -3.08 -7.94
CA ILE A 94 -11.81 -2.17 -9.02
C ILE A 94 -11.65 -0.70 -8.60
N TYR A 95 -12.08 -0.34 -7.39
CA TYR A 95 -12.14 1.07 -6.93
C TYR A 95 -11.13 1.44 -5.83
N GLY A 96 -10.31 0.48 -5.40
CA GLY A 96 -9.30 0.68 -4.38
C GLY A 96 -9.78 0.39 -2.97
N LEU A 97 -8.86 0.48 -2.01
CA LEU A 97 -9.03 0.07 -0.62
C LEU A 97 -9.91 1.01 0.20
N GLY A 98 -10.15 2.24 -0.30
CA GLY A 98 -10.88 3.30 0.39
C GLY A 98 -10.02 4.18 1.29
N TYR A 99 -8.70 3.98 1.28
CA TYR A 99 -7.70 4.75 2.03
C TYR A 99 -6.38 4.75 1.26
N SER A 100 -5.51 5.71 1.58
CA SER A 100 -4.19 5.86 0.95
C SER A 100 -3.16 4.96 1.64
N LEU A 101 -2.06 4.64 0.96
CA LEU A 101 -0.96 3.85 1.52
C LEU A 101 0.32 4.69 1.66
N LEU A 102 0.98 4.60 2.81
CA LEU A 102 2.37 5.05 3.00
C LEU A 102 3.28 3.81 3.08
N VAL A 103 4.00 3.52 2.00
CA VAL A 103 4.80 2.31 1.86
C VAL A 103 6.28 2.61 2.07
N PHE A 104 6.89 2.01 3.09
CA PHE A 104 8.34 1.97 3.30
C PHE A 104 8.90 0.69 2.69
N VAL A 105 9.88 0.83 1.81
CA VAL A 105 10.55 -0.29 1.14
C VAL A 105 12.00 -0.33 1.59
N TYR A 106 12.39 -1.43 2.22
CA TYR A 106 13.73 -1.58 2.80
C TYR A 106 14.53 -2.72 2.18
N ASP A 107 15.85 -2.63 2.28
CA ASP A 107 16.75 -3.79 2.27
C ASP A 107 17.43 -3.91 3.64
N LYS A 108 17.57 -5.14 4.13
CA LYS A 108 18.07 -5.41 5.48
C LYS A 108 19.46 -6.03 5.41
N PHE A 109 20.37 -5.48 6.21
CA PHE A 109 21.75 -5.93 6.32
C PHE A 109 22.11 -6.20 7.77
N ASP A 110 22.69 -7.38 8.04
CA ASP A 110 23.15 -7.77 9.38
C ASP A 110 24.66 -7.57 9.50
N ASP A 111 25.09 -6.88 10.57
CA ASP A 111 26.48 -6.76 10.99
C ASP A 111 26.78 -7.83 12.05
N ASN A 112 27.49 -8.88 11.64
CA ASN A 112 27.85 -10.00 12.49
C ASN A 112 28.83 -9.64 13.62
N LYS A 113 29.64 -8.58 13.46
CA LYS A 113 30.61 -8.14 14.48
C LYS A 113 29.91 -7.35 15.58
N ARG A 114 29.03 -6.42 15.19
CA ARG A 114 28.30 -5.55 16.13
C ARG A 114 27.00 -6.17 16.66
N LYS A 115 26.55 -7.28 16.06
CA LYS A 115 25.28 -7.96 16.38
C LYS A 115 24.10 -6.99 16.25
N THR A 116 24.06 -6.26 15.13
CA THR A 116 23.02 -5.28 14.79
C THR A 116 22.56 -5.50 13.35
N ALA A 117 21.32 -5.13 13.04
CA ALA A 117 20.87 -5.02 11.66
C ALA A 117 20.56 -3.56 11.30
N THR A 118 20.77 -3.18 10.05
CA THR A 118 20.35 -1.87 9.52
C THR A 118 19.28 -2.09 8.46
N LEU A 119 18.20 -1.33 8.55
CA LEU A 119 17.17 -1.28 7.51
C LEU A 119 17.49 -0.11 6.59
N ASN A 120 18.13 -0.40 5.46
CA ASN A 120 18.32 0.61 4.43
C ASN A 120 16.98 0.87 3.74
N ILE A 121 16.33 1.98 4.06
CA ILE A 121 15.11 2.41 3.38
C ILE A 121 15.49 2.88 1.98
N LEU A 122 15.09 2.12 0.96
CA LEU A 122 15.38 2.43 -0.44
C LEU A 122 14.38 3.43 -1.01
N ARG A 123 13.10 3.27 -0.62
CA ARG A 123 11.98 4.06 -1.11
C ARG A 123 10.95 4.28 0.00
N THR A 124 10.36 5.46 0.01
CA THR A 124 9.12 5.74 0.74
C THR A 124 8.14 6.35 -0.23
N ILE A 125 6.98 5.72 -0.36
CA ILE A 125 6.02 5.99 -1.43
C ILE A 125 4.67 6.28 -0.78
N PHE A 126 4.01 7.32 -1.26
CA PHE A 126 2.62 7.58 -0.89
C PHE A 126 1.72 7.32 -2.09
N LEU A 127 0.73 6.45 -1.92
CA LEU A 127 -0.25 6.07 -2.93
C LEU A 127 -1.62 6.60 -2.53
N GLU A 128 -2.19 7.48 -3.35
CA GLU A 128 -3.53 8.02 -3.11
C GLU A 128 -4.61 6.92 -3.11
N ALA A 129 -5.67 7.13 -2.34
CA ALA A 129 -6.73 6.13 -2.14
C ALA A 129 -7.35 5.63 -3.46
N ASP A 130 -7.59 6.53 -4.42
CA ASP A 130 -8.15 6.23 -5.75
C ASP A 130 -7.13 5.59 -6.72
N ARG A 131 -5.91 5.32 -6.27
CA ARG A 131 -4.84 4.61 -6.99
C ARG A 131 -4.51 3.24 -6.39
N THR A 132 -5.18 2.87 -5.30
CA THR A 132 -4.95 1.59 -4.61
C THR A 132 -5.67 0.38 -5.23
N ALA A 133 -6.41 0.56 -6.33
CA ALA A 133 -7.04 -0.55 -7.05
C ALA A 133 -6.01 -1.46 -7.74
N ASP A 134 -6.46 -2.62 -8.23
CA ASP A 134 -5.61 -3.52 -9.01
C ASP A 134 -5.39 -2.98 -10.42
N PHE A 135 -4.12 -2.96 -10.83
CA PHE A 135 -3.71 -2.38 -12.10
C PHE A 135 -4.30 -3.12 -13.30
N GLN A 136 -4.26 -4.45 -13.31
CA GLN A 136 -4.71 -5.26 -14.44
C GLN A 136 -6.23 -5.29 -14.54
N MET A 137 -6.93 -5.34 -13.39
CA MET A 137 -8.37 -5.22 -13.31
C MET A 137 -8.85 -3.89 -13.89
N THR A 138 -8.31 -2.77 -13.39
CA THR A 138 -8.76 -1.44 -13.81
C THR A 138 -8.36 -1.11 -15.24
N SER A 139 -7.16 -1.49 -15.70
CA SER A 139 -6.76 -1.29 -17.10
C SER A 139 -7.64 -2.09 -18.07
N GLY A 140 -7.95 -3.34 -17.75
CA GLY A 140 -8.83 -4.18 -18.57
C GLY A 140 -10.26 -3.62 -18.66
N LEU A 141 -10.86 -3.23 -17.53
CA LEU A 141 -12.19 -2.61 -17.51
C LEU A 141 -12.24 -1.31 -18.31
N ARG A 142 -11.24 -0.45 -18.14
CA ARG A 142 -11.12 0.80 -18.91
C ARG A 142 -10.98 0.54 -20.41
N GLN A 143 -10.26 -0.50 -20.79
CA GLN A 143 -10.09 -0.88 -22.20
C GLN A 143 -11.39 -1.40 -22.81
N ILE A 144 -12.17 -2.20 -22.06
CA ILE A 144 -13.49 -2.68 -22.50
C ILE A 144 -14.41 -1.49 -22.76
N LEU A 145 -14.50 -0.55 -21.82
CA LEU A 145 -15.30 0.66 -21.98
C LEU A 145 -14.83 1.52 -23.17
N ALA A 146 -13.52 1.68 -23.36
CA ALA A 146 -12.95 2.41 -24.50
C ALA A 146 -13.29 1.76 -25.85
N ASN A 147 -13.54 0.45 -25.86
CA ASN A 147 -13.93 -0.32 -27.04
C ASN A 147 -15.46 -0.42 -27.21
N TYR A 148 -16.24 0.38 -26.48
CA TYR A 148 -17.71 0.32 -26.46
C TYR A 148 -18.27 -1.04 -26.00
N GLY A 149 -17.51 -1.77 -25.18
CA GLY A 149 -17.97 -3.00 -24.57
C GLY A 149 -19.20 -2.77 -23.69
N ASN A 150 -20.09 -3.74 -23.69
CA ASN A 150 -21.35 -3.67 -22.97
C ASN A 150 -21.24 -4.33 -21.58
N ARG A 151 -22.36 -4.43 -20.89
CA ARG A 151 -22.47 -5.04 -19.57
C ARG A 151 -22.00 -6.50 -19.53
N ASP A 152 -22.34 -7.28 -20.55
CA ASP A 152 -21.98 -8.70 -20.61
C ASP A 152 -20.48 -8.89 -20.81
N ASP A 153 -19.83 -8.02 -21.60
CA ASP A 153 -18.36 -8.02 -21.75
C ASP A 153 -17.65 -7.76 -20.42
N ILE A 154 -18.18 -6.84 -19.61
CA ILE A 154 -17.65 -6.54 -18.27
C ILE A 154 -17.82 -7.75 -17.35
N ILE A 155 -19.02 -8.35 -17.30
CA ILE A 155 -19.27 -9.53 -16.46
C ILE A 155 -18.34 -10.67 -16.86
N ALA A 156 -18.22 -10.97 -18.16
CA ALA A 156 -17.32 -12.00 -18.67
C ALA A 156 -15.87 -11.74 -18.27
N PHE A 157 -15.41 -10.48 -18.33
CA PHE A 157 -14.07 -10.10 -17.88
C PHE A 157 -13.87 -10.30 -16.37
N LEU A 158 -14.83 -9.88 -15.53
CA LEU A 158 -14.74 -10.05 -14.08
C LEU A 158 -14.69 -11.54 -13.68
N GLN A 159 -15.44 -12.38 -14.39
CA GLN A 159 -15.42 -13.84 -14.23
C GLN A 159 -14.09 -14.45 -14.69
N ASP A 160 -13.54 -14.05 -15.85
CA ASP A 160 -12.22 -14.49 -16.33
C ASP A 160 -11.10 -14.14 -15.33
N LYS A 161 -11.18 -12.95 -14.71
CA LYS A 161 -10.27 -12.54 -13.63
C LYS A 161 -10.52 -13.23 -12.29
N ASN A 162 -11.44 -14.18 -12.25
CA ASN A 162 -11.82 -14.96 -11.06
C ASN A 162 -12.08 -14.04 -9.87
N LEU A 163 -12.75 -12.91 -10.08
CA LEU A 163 -13.05 -11.98 -9.00
C LEU A 163 -13.91 -12.70 -7.94
N PRO A 164 -13.53 -12.67 -6.65
CA PRO A 164 -14.25 -13.41 -5.59
C PRO A 164 -15.54 -12.66 -5.20
N ALA A 165 -16.53 -12.72 -6.07
CA ALA A 165 -17.85 -12.11 -5.95
C ALA A 165 -18.92 -13.12 -6.42
N ASP A 166 -20.10 -13.09 -5.81
CA ASP A 166 -21.23 -13.88 -6.31
C ASP A 166 -21.85 -13.24 -7.56
N GLU A 167 -22.80 -13.94 -8.18
CA GLU A 167 -23.44 -13.47 -9.42
C GLU A 167 -24.12 -12.10 -9.22
N LEU A 168 -24.79 -11.88 -8.09
CA LEU A 168 -25.48 -10.62 -7.81
C LEU A 168 -24.48 -9.47 -7.65
N GLU A 169 -23.38 -9.68 -6.92
CA GLU A 169 -22.31 -8.70 -6.75
C GLU A 169 -21.61 -8.40 -8.09
N LEU A 170 -21.34 -9.41 -8.92
CA LEU A 170 -20.76 -9.20 -10.26
C LEU A 170 -21.67 -8.35 -11.15
N ASN A 171 -22.97 -8.61 -11.12
CA ASN A 171 -23.97 -7.83 -11.84
C ASN A 171 -23.97 -6.36 -11.37
N ASN A 172 -24.01 -6.12 -10.06
CA ASN A 172 -23.95 -4.77 -9.50
C ASN A 172 -22.64 -4.05 -9.83
N LEU A 173 -21.51 -4.75 -9.80
CA LEU A 173 -20.20 -4.19 -10.15
C LEU A 173 -20.13 -3.82 -11.63
N ALA A 174 -20.72 -4.61 -12.52
CA ALA A 174 -20.76 -4.30 -13.95
C ALA A 174 -21.57 -3.02 -14.22
N ASP A 175 -22.74 -2.88 -13.58
CA ASP A 175 -23.55 -1.67 -13.65
C ASP A 175 -22.80 -0.45 -13.09
N GLU A 176 -22.09 -0.62 -11.97
CA GLU A 176 -21.26 0.44 -11.37
C GLU A 176 -20.11 0.85 -12.30
N VAL A 177 -19.41 -0.08 -12.94
CA VAL A 177 -18.29 0.20 -13.86
C VAL A 177 -18.74 1.02 -15.06
N ILE A 178 -19.93 0.75 -15.60
CA ILE A 178 -20.50 1.55 -16.71
C ILE A 178 -20.85 2.95 -16.23
N ALA A 179 -21.53 3.06 -15.09
CA ALA A 179 -21.99 4.34 -14.55
C ALA A 179 -20.84 5.22 -14.03
N ASN A 180 -19.79 4.60 -13.50
CA ASN A 180 -18.66 5.25 -12.86
C ASN A 180 -17.34 4.53 -13.22
N PRO A 181 -16.79 4.77 -14.43
CA PRO A 181 -15.57 4.10 -14.87
C PRO A 181 -14.41 4.23 -13.86
N PRO A 182 -13.74 3.13 -13.49
CA PRO A 182 -12.72 3.15 -12.46
C PRO A 182 -11.46 3.93 -12.91
N ALA A 183 -10.79 4.57 -11.95
CA ALA A 183 -9.47 5.12 -12.17
C ALA A 183 -8.41 3.99 -12.33
N GLN A 184 -7.23 4.33 -12.88
CA GLN A 184 -6.13 3.36 -12.95
C GLN A 184 -5.61 3.07 -11.54
N GLY A 185 -5.73 1.81 -11.13
CA GLY A 185 -5.06 1.28 -9.95
C GLY A 185 -3.59 0.99 -10.22
N PHE A 186 -2.76 0.97 -9.19
CA PHE A 186 -1.32 0.72 -9.32
C PHE A 186 -0.80 -0.47 -8.51
N LEU A 187 -1.64 -1.04 -7.64
CA LEU A 187 -1.29 -2.28 -6.94
C LEU A 187 -1.46 -3.48 -7.87
N THR A 188 -0.77 -4.57 -7.54
CA THR A 188 -1.21 -5.91 -7.97
C THR A 188 -1.86 -6.57 -6.76
N ILE A 189 -3.11 -6.99 -6.88
CA ILE A 189 -3.91 -7.57 -5.81
C ILE A 189 -4.23 -9.02 -6.18
N SER A 190 -3.61 -9.97 -5.46
CA SER A 190 -3.88 -11.40 -5.68
C SER A 190 -5.12 -11.85 -4.92
N ASN A 191 -5.89 -12.75 -5.53
CA ASN A 191 -7.01 -13.42 -4.88
C ASN A 191 -6.44 -14.44 -3.89
N ALA A 192 -6.60 -14.19 -2.60
CA ALA A 192 -6.24 -15.09 -1.51
C ALA A 192 -7.26 -14.88 -0.37
N LEU A 193 -7.21 -15.70 0.70
CA LEU A 193 -8.12 -15.58 1.85
C LEU A 193 -8.15 -14.16 2.46
N GLN A 194 -7.02 -13.44 2.33
CA GLN A 194 -6.91 -12.00 2.52
C GLN A 194 -6.28 -11.42 1.25
N TRP A 195 -6.56 -10.15 0.94
CA TRP A 195 -5.90 -9.48 -0.16
C TRP A 195 -4.38 -9.49 0.05
N ARG A 196 -3.63 -9.81 -1.01
CA ARG A 196 -2.18 -9.70 -1.03
C ARG A 196 -1.81 -8.58 -1.98
N LEU A 197 -1.34 -7.48 -1.40
CA LEU A 197 -0.94 -6.27 -2.10
C LEU A 197 0.53 -6.43 -2.49
N GLN A 198 0.84 -6.33 -3.79
CA GLN A 198 2.21 -6.30 -4.28
C GLN A 198 2.55 -4.90 -4.77
N TYR A 199 3.76 -4.45 -4.42
CA TYR A 199 4.18 -3.06 -4.57
C TYR A 199 5.19 -2.84 -5.71
N SER A 200 5.59 -3.87 -6.45
CA SER A 200 6.63 -3.74 -7.50
C SER A 200 6.35 -2.59 -8.47
N ARG A 201 5.09 -2.46 -8.92
CA ARG A 201 4.68 -1.39 -9.84
C ARG A 201 4.70 -0.01 -9.22
N VAL A 202 4.23 0.14 -7.98
CA VAL A 202 4.28 1.45 -7.31
C VAL A 202 5.72 1.85 -6.99
N ILE A 203 6.61 0.89 -6.75
CA ILE A 203 8.04 1.13 -6.58
C ILE A 203 8.67 1.68 -7.86
N GLU A 204 8.31 1.12 -9.01
CA GLU A 204 8.78 1.54 -10.32
C GLU A 204 8.27 2.92 -10.71
N LEU A 205 6.97 3.17 -10.52
CA LEU A 205 6.27 4.36 -11.03
C LEU A 205 6.12 5.51 -10.02
N ALA A 206 6.62 5.35 -8.79
CA ALA A 206 6.54 6.40 -7.78
C ALA A 206 7.19 7.68 -8.31
N GLY A 207 6.48 8.81 -8.30
CA GLY A 207 6.97 10.10 -8.77
C GLY A 207 6.86 10.35 -10.27
N THR A 208 6.43 9.36 -11.07
CA THR A 208 6.16 9.54 -12.51
C THR A 208 4.67 9.56 -12.83
N GLU A 209 3.85 8.93 -11.99
CA GLU A 209 2.40 8.80 -12.18
C GLU A 209 1.60 9.65 -11.19
N LYS A 210 0.48 10.21 -11.65
CA LYS A 210 -0.41 11.03 -10.81
C LYS A 210 -1.00 10.19 -9.67
N GLY A 211 -0.75 10.63 -8.44
CA GLY A 211 -1.23 9.97 -7.22
C GLY A 211 -0.32 8.85 -6.72
N VAL A 212 0.83 8.63 -7.36
CA VAL A 212 1.90 7.75 -6.87
C VAL A 212 3.11 8.62 -6.56
N HIS A 213 3.28 9.01 -5.30
CA HIS A 213 4.25 10.02 -4.89
C HIS A 213 5.53 9.40 -4.35
N ALA A 214 6.69 9.84 -4.84
CA ALA A 214 7.98 9.50 -4.25
C ALA A 214 8.30 10.44 -3.07
N ILE A 215 8.14 9.97 -1.84
CA ILE A 215 8.43 10.73 -0.61
C ILE A 215 9.92 10.70 -0.28
N TYR A 216 10.54 9.53 -0.41
CA TYR A 216 11.97 9.33 -0.23
C TYR A 216 12.51 8.37 -1.28
N ARG A 217 13.71 8.65 -1.76
CA ARG A 217 14.53 7.74 -2.56
C ARG A 217 15.95 7.82 -2.03
N GLU A 218 16.54 6.67 -1.75
CA GLU A 218 17.98 6.59 -1.53
C GLU A 218 18.71 7.14 -2.76
N LYS A 219 19.76 7.93 -2.52
CA LYS A 219 20.57 8.57 -3.55
C LYS A 219 21.52 7.59 -4.22
#